data_AF-A0A8C8VF57-F1
#
_entry.id   AF-A0A8C8VF57-F1
#
_cell.length_a   1.000
_cell.length_b   1.000
_cell.length_c   1.000
_cell.angle_alpha   90.00
_cell.angle_beta   90.00
_cell.angle_gamma   90.00
#
_symmetry.space_group_name_H-M   'P 1'
#
loop_
_entity.id
_entity.type
_entity.pdbx_description
1 polymer ?
#
loop_
_entity_poly.entity_id
_entity_poly.type
_entity_poly.pdbx_seq_one_letter_code
_entity_poly.pdbx_strand_id
1 'polypeptide(L)'
;IMPYTLPLHRARRMVSRKKALLLLLLALSSLSVLIHQSAHLSWSPKPSSLNCPPTSLPRPKHTSVAFLKTHKTAGTTVQNILFRFAERHNVTVALPHHACDHQFCYPRNFSARFVHPHTLPPRIIASHLRFQRHELGRLMPNDTLYVTILREPVAMFESLFTYYNQYCPTFRRVPNGSMDAFLANPLAFYRPQEKFSMYAHNILLYDLGGDNNHSPADPTYLPSFIRQMEEVFSLVMIAEHFDESLVLLRRLLSWELEDMLYVKLNMRGPRSKGNVSSEALAARIRTWNALDAQLYEHFNTTFWRKVAQVGRECVAEEVRALRRACDQLVHHCFGGLPQLRPATQIKNKELRPWQPSAKVDIVGYDLPLAVSSSGAPPDERCLKLAMPEVQYSRYMLRKQSLRSRRRVVPHRPLPPRAVARPARGLPLRHPTMPKVA
;
A
#
# COMPACT_ATOMS: atom_id res chain seq x y z
N ILE A 1 55.35 52.42 53.51
CA ILE A 1 55.01 51.09 52.94
C ILE A 1 53.77 51.29 52.07
N MET A 2 53.75 50.72 50.86
CA MET A 2 52.82 51.13 49.79
C MET A 2 51.37 50.63 49.94
N PRO A 3 50.39 51.32 49.33
CA PRO A 3 49.00 50.89 49.28
C PRO A 3 48.74 49.90 48.13
N TYR A 4 47.77 48.99 48.30
CA TYR A 4 47.23 48.15 47.23
C TYR A 4 45.70 48.23 47.17
N THR A 5 45.19 49.05 46.26
CA THR A 5 43.79 49.02 45.81
C THR A 5 43.74 48.51 44.37
N LEU A 6 43.20 47.32 44.16
CA LEU A 6 43.00 46.70 42.84
C LEU A 6 41.63 47.09 42.26
N PRO A 7 41.56 47.72 41.07
CA PRO A 7 40.31 47.88 40.33
C PRO A 7 40.06 46.66 39.44
N LEU A 8 38.93 45.98 39.62
CA LEU A 8 38.47 44.89 38.75
C LEU A 8 37.97 45.44 37.41
N HIS A 9 38.86 45.50 36.40
CA HIS A 9 38.49 45.91 35.05
C HIS A 9 37.52 44.93 34.40
N ARG A 10 36.28 45.38 34.18
CA ARG A 10 35.22 44.63 33.50
C ARG A 10 35.48 44.60 31.99
N ALA A 11 36.31 43.66 31.53
CA ALA A 11 36.69 43.50 30.13
C ALA A 11 35.49 43.09 29.24
N ARG A 12 34.78 44.08 28.68
CA ARG A 12 33.83 43.86 27.57
C ARG A 12 34.60 43.37 26.34
N ARG A 13 34.61 42.05 26.12
CA ARG A 13 35.08 41.45 24.85
C ARG A 13 34.20 41.95 23.70
N MET A 14 34.66 42.96 22.96
CA MET A 14 33.99 43.39 21.74
C MET A 14 34.02 42.26 20.71
N VAL A 15 32.85 41.69 20.43
CA VAL A 15 32.67 40.73 19.34
C VAL A 15 32.92 41.47 18.03
N SER A 16 33.97 41.10 17.29
CA SER A 16 34.26 41.66 15.96
C SER A 16 33.00 41.62 15.08
N ARG A 17 32.74 42.69 14.29
CA ARG A 17 31.57 42.79 13.40
C ARG A 17 31.35 41.54 12.56
N LYS A 18 32.43 40.89 12.09
CA LYS A 18 32.36 39.62 11.32
C LYS A 18 31.83 38.45 12.15
N LYS A 19 32.21 38.34 13.44
CA LYS A 19 31.70 37.31 14.37
C LYS A 19 30.25 37.59 14.78
N ALA A 20 29.87 38.85 14.97
CA ALA A 20 28.49 39.24 15.24
C ALA A 20 27.57 38.90 14.05
N LEU A 21 28.01 39.20 12.82
CA LEU A 21 27.26 38.87 11.59
C LEU A 21 27.09 37.34 11.42
N LEU A 22 28.14 36.55 11.68
CA LEU A 22 28.08 35.10 11.62
C LEU A 22 27.10 34.51 12.65
N LEU A 23 27.11 35.01 13.88
CA LEU A 23 26.15 34.60 14.91
C LEU A 23 24.70 34.99 14.55
N LEU A 24 24.50 36.15 13.93
CA LEU A 24 23.19 36.59 13.45
C LEU A 24 22.66 35.66 12.33
N LEU A 25 23.52 35.27 11.38
CA LEU A 25 23.17 34.34 10.30
C LEU A 25 22.86 32.93 10.82
N LEU A 26 23.57 32.46 11.86
CA LEU A 26 23.29 31.20 12.54
C LEU A 26 21.98 31.25 13.34
N ALA A 27 21.67 32.38 13.98
CA ALA A 27 20.40 32.60 14.66
C ALA A 27 19.21 32.65 13.68
N LEU A 28 19.37 33.35 12.53
CA LEU A 28 18.33 33.44 11.51
C LEU A 28 18.09 32.11 10.79
N SER A 29 19.13 31.32 10.51
CA SER A 29 18.97 29.99 9.92
C SER A 29 18.34 28.97 10.88
N SER A 30 18.72 28.98 12.17
CA SER A 30 18.07 28.13 13.18
C SER A 30 16.62 28.55 13.44
N LEU A 31 16.31 29.85 13.46
CA LEU A 31 14.93 30.35 13.55
C LEU A 31 14.11 29.99 12.30
N SER A 32 14.70 30.07 11.11
CA SER A 32 14.08 29.62 9.86
C SER A 32 13.74 28.12 9.91
N VAL A 33 14.66 27.26 10.38
CA VAL A 33 14.41 25.83 10.56
C VAL A 33 13.30 25.57 11.59
N LEU A 34 13.26 26.29 12.71
CA LEU A 34 12.20 26.16 13.71
C LEU A 34 10.83 26.61 13.18
N ILE A 35 10.77 27.70 12.42
CA ILE A 35 9.55 28.16 11.74
C ILE A 35 9.11 27.12 10.69
N HIS A 36 10.03 26.57 9.90
CA HIS A 36 9.71 25.57 8.88
C HIS A 36 9.24 24.24 9.49
N GLN A 37 9.80 23.85 10.64
CA GLN A 37 9.36 22.66 11.40
C GLN A 37 7.99 22.88 12.04
N SER A 38 7.74 24.03 12.67
CA SER A 38 6.42 24.34 13.26
C SER A 38 5.32 24.45 12.20
N ALA A 39 5.61 25.03 11.03
CA ALA A 39 4.71 25.04 9.88
C ALA A 39 4.40 23.63 9.34
N HIS A 40 5.31 22.66 9.53
CA HIS A 40 5.11 21.26 9.14
C HIS A 40 4.44 20.37 10.21
N LEU A 41 4.33 20.83 11.46
CA LEU A 41 3.93 20.00 12.61
C LEU A 41 2.51 20.24 13.12
N SER A 42 1.80 21.28 12.66
CA SER A 42 0.40 21.49 13.05
C SER A 42 -0.42 22.27 12.01
N TRP A 43 -0.73 21.65 10.86
CA TRP A 43 -1.73 22.16 9.92
C TRP A 43 -2.88 21.15 9.72
N SER A 44 -3.75 21.07 10.72
CA SER A 44 -5.07 20.47 10.59
C SER A 44 -6.02 21.21 11.54
N PRO A 45 -6.95 22.03 11.04
CA PRO A 45 -7.97 22.64 11.89
C PRO A 45 -8.82 21.52 12.49
N LYS A 46 -8.89 21.46 13.82
CA LYS A 46 -9.79 20.54 14.53
C LYS A 46 -11.23 20.88 14.12
N PRO A 47 -12.02 19.95 13.55
CA PRO A 47 -13.42 20.20 13.25
C PRO A 47 -14.20 20.58 14.51
N SER A 48 -15.19 21.45 14.36
CA SER A 48 -16.17 21.79 15.39
C SER A 48 -16.79 20.50 15.94
N SER A 49 -16.86 20.35 17.26
CA SER A 49 -17.23 19.09 17.90
C SER A 49 -18.74 18.83 17.86
N LEU A 50 -19.17 18.03 16.89
CA LEU A 50 -20.17 16.99 17.19
C LEU A 50 -19.57 16.05 18.25
N ASN A 51 -20.42 15.43 19.09
CA ASN A 51 -20.03 14.45 20.11
C ASN A 51 -19.63 13.09 19.49
N CYS A 52 -18.71 13.13 18.55
CA CYS A 52 -18.17 11.95 17.90
C CYS A 52 -17.34 11.15 18.91
N PRO A 53 -17.57 9.81 19.02
CA PRO A 53 -16.71 8.97 19.84
C PRO A 53 -15.27 9.22 19.38
N PRO A 54 -14.34 9.59 20.28
CA PRO A 54 -12.98 9.85 19.88
C PRO A 54 -12.42 8.63 19.15
N THR A 55 -11.59 8.86 18.12
CA THR A 55 -10.65 7.81 17.74
C THR A 55 -9.84 7.55 19.01
N SER A 56 -9.98 6.34 19.57
CA SER A 56 -9.73 6.02 20.98
C SER A 56 -8.41 6.55 21.55
N LEU A 57 -8.36 6.73 22.89
CA LEU A 57 -7.15 7.01 23.72
C LEU A 57 -5.85 6.60 23.01
N PRO A 58 -4.83 7.48 22.92
CA PRO A 58 -3.72 7.37 21.97
C PRO A 58 -3.11 5.96 21.91
N ARG A 59 -3.57 5.17 20.92
CA ARG A 59 -3.08 3.82 20.67
C ARG A 59 -1.87 3.89 19.74
N PRO A 60 -0.86 3.02 19.92
CA PRO A 60 0.17 2.83 18.89
C PRO A 60 -0.48 2.52 17.54
N LYS A 61 0.03 3.11 16.45
CA LYS A 61 -0.47 2.81 15.10
C LYS A 61 -0.37 1.31 14.84
N HIS A 62 -1.46 0.69 14.38
CA HIS A 62 -1.45 -0.73 14.07
C HIS A 62 -0.57 -1.02 12.86
N THR A 63 0.18 -2.13 12.90
CA THR A 63 1.18 -2.44 11.85
C THR A 63 1.05 -3.85 11.26
N SER A 64 0.19 -4.72 11.79
CA SER A 64 -0.07 -6.06 11.25
C SER A 64 -1.36 -6.11 10.43
N VAL A 65 -1.27 -6.00 9.10
CA VAL A 65 -2.45 -5.92 8.21
C VAL A 65 -2.38 -6.95 7.09
N ALA A 66 -3.38 -7.84 7.05
CA ALA A 66 -3.61 -8.73 5.92
C ALA A 66 -4.74 -8.17 5.05
N PHE A 67 -4.37 -7.39 4.04
CA PHE A 67 -5.32 -6.90 3.04
C PHE A 67 -5.48 -7.92 1.91
N LEU A 68 -6.58 -8.67 1.93
CA LEU A 68 -6.99 -9.48 0.79
C LEU A 68 -7.47 -8.55 -0.32
N LYS A 69 -6.63 -8.43 -1.33
CA LYS A 69 -6.90 -7.63 -2.52
C LYS A 69 -7.67 -8.43 -3.57
N THR A 70 -8.97 -8.21 -3.63
CA THR A 70 -9.88 -8.75 -4.65
C THR A 70 -9.73 -8.03 -6.01
N HIS A 71 -10.22 -8.64 -7.07
CA HIS A 71 -10.09 -8.12 -8.44
C HIS A 71 -11.12 -7.03 -8.78
N LYS A 72 -10.65 -5.91 -9.35
CA LYS A 72 -11.45 -4.78 -9.91
C LYS A 72 -12.27 -3.95 -8.89
N THR A 73 -11.92 -4.07 -7.61
CA THR A 73 -12.55 -3.45 -6.42
C THR A 73 -11.81 -2.19 -5.89
N ALA A 74 -11.11 -1.45 -6.75
CA ALA A 74 -10.22 -0.33 -6.37
C ALA A 74 -9.03 -0.68 -5.43
N GLY A 75 -8.78 -1.97 -5.16
CA GLY A 75 -7.72 -2.42 -4.25
C GLY A 75 -6.29 -1.99 -4.58
N THR A 76 -5.98 -1.52 -5.81
CA THR A 76 -4.66 -0.93 -6.13
C THR A 76 -4.41 0.37 -5.37
N THR A 77 -5.46 1.19 -5.10
CA THR A 77 -5.32 2.40 -4.27
C THR A 77 -5.11 2.03 -2.81
N VAL A 78 -5.83 1.03 -2.27
CA VAL A 78 -5.63 0.55 -0.88
C VAL A 78 -4.23 -0.03 -0.70
N GLN A 79 -3.75 -0.83 -1.65
CA GLN A 79 -2.37 -1.34 -1.66
C GLN A 79 -1.33 -0.21 -1.65
N ASN A 80 -1.53 0.87 -2.42
CA ASN A 80 -0.63 2.04 -2.42
C ASN A 80 -0.59 2.74 -1.05
N ILE A 81 -1.75 2.92 -0.40
CA ILE A 81 -1.86 3.44 0.98
C ILE A 81 -1.04 2.56 1.94
N LEU A 82 -1.27 1.23 1.92
CA LEU A 82 -0.57 0.28 2.80
C LEU A 82 0.94 0.23 2.54
N PHE A 83 1.38 0.31 1.28
CA PHE A 83 2.81 0.35 0.92
C PHE A 83 3.47 1.65 1.40
N ARG A 84 2.82 2.82 1.21
CA ARG A 84 3.33 4.11 1.68
C ARG A 84 3.44 4.17 3.20
N PHE A 85 2.45 3.65 3.91
CA PHE A 85 2.53 3.49 5.36
C PHE A 85 3.71 2.60 5.76
N ALA A 86 3.85 1.43 5.10
CA ALA A 86 4.94 0.50 5.38
C ALA A 86 6.33 1.12 5.16
N GLU A 87 6.49 1.94 4.11
CA GLU A 87 7.70 2.73 3.89
C GLU A 87 7.95 3.73 5.01
N ARG A 88 6.96 4.58 5.32
CA ARG A 88 7.05 5.65 6.33
C ARG A 88 7.40 5.11 7.71
N HIS A 89 6.83 3.95 8.06
CA HIS A 89 6.99 3.30 9.36
C HIS A 89 7.95 2.10 9.34
N ASN A 90 8.76 1.94 8.28
CA ASN A 90 9.82 0.93 8.16
C ASN A 90 9.33 -0.54 8.28
N VAL A 91 8.05 -0.80 8.05
CA VAL A 91 7.37 -2.11 8.17
C VAL A 91 7.75 -3.01 6.99
N THR A 92 7.80 -4.32 7.21
CA THR A 92 8.03 -5.31 6.13
C THR A 92 6.72 -5.69 5.46
N VAL A 93 6.64 -5.50 4.15
CA VAL A 93 5.54 -5.97 3.29
C VAL A 93 5.89 -7.34 2.70
N ALA A 94 5.06 -8.36 2.86
CA ALA A 94 5.17 -9.61 2.11
C ALA A 94 5.01 -9.31 0.61
N LEU A 95 5.98 -9.73 -0.21
CA LEU A 95 5.92 -9.57 -1.66
C LEU A 95 6.10 -10.92 -2.35
N PRO A 96 5.52 -11.12 -3.54
CA PRO A 96 5.63 -12.41 -4.24
C PRO A 96 7.08 -12.80 -4.55
N HIS A 97 7.34 -14.10 -4.49
CA HIS A 97 8.53 -14.70 -5.07
C HIS A 97 8.59 -14.42 -6.58
N HIS A 98 9.79 -14.31 -7.16
CA HIS A 98 9.94 -13.90 -8.57
C HIS A 98 9.25 -14.85 -9.58
N ALA A 99 9.08 -16.12 -9.21
CA ALA A 99 8.34 -17.13 -9.99
C ALA A 99 6.80 -17.07 -9.82
N CYS A 100 6.28 -16.09 -9.07
CA CYS A 100 4.86 -15.94 -8.72
C CYS A 100 4.25 -14.61 -9.21
N ASP A 101 4.88 -14.00 -10.23
CA ASP A 101 4.55 -12.68 -10.78
C ASP A 101 4.39 -11.61 -9.68
N HIS A 102 3.35 -10.79 -9.76
CA HIS A 102 3.00 -9.79 -8.75
C HIS A 102 1.76 -10.19 -7.92
N GLN A 103 1.32 -11.45 -8.03
CA GLN A 103 0.05 -11.95 -7.50
C GLN A 103 0.19 -13.28 -6.74
N PHE A 104 1.31 -13.53 -6.06
CA PHE A 104 1.51 -14.72 -5.20
C PHE A 104 1.08 -16.06 -5.84
N CYS A 105 1.41 -16.30 -7.11
CA CYS A 105 1.06 -17.53 -7.85
C CYS A 105 -0.47 -17.77 -7.98
N TYR A 106 -1.29 -16.72 -7.90
CA TYR A 106 -2.70 -16.74 -8.28
C TYR A 106 -2.88 -17.35 -9.69
N PRO A 107 -3.88 -18.22 -9.92
CA PRO A 107 -5.09 -18.45 -9.13
C PRO A 107 -4.99 -19.61 -8.12
N ARG A 108 -3.80 -20.12 -7.81
CA ARG A 108 -3.60 -21.17 -6.80
C ARG A 108 -3.97 -20.62 -5.42
N ASN A 109 -4.53 -21.49 -4.54
CA ASN A 109 -4.69 -21.19 -3.12
C ASN A 109 -3.35 -20.68 -2.56
N PHE A 110 -3.37 -19.53 -1.89
CA PHE A 110 -2.16 -18.91 -1.35
C PHE A 110 -1.39 -19.89 -0.48
N SER A 111 -0.07 -19.81 -0.52
CA SER A 111 0.81 -20.50 0.42
C SER A 111 1.99 -19.60 0.79
N ALA A 112 2.45 -19.70 2.03
CA ALA A 112 3.59 -18.91 2.52
C ALA A 112 4.86 -19.09 1.66
N ARG A 113 5.00 -20.22 0.96
CA ARG A 113 6.10 -20.48 0.00
C ARG A 113 6.11 -19.54 -1.22
N PHE A 114 5.01 -18.83 -1.50
CA PHE A 114 4.90 -17.86 -2.58
C PHE A 114 5.45 -16.49 -2.18
N VAL A 115 5.84 -16.29 -0.91
CA VAL A 115 6.43 -15.05 -0.41
C VAL A 115 7.94 -15.05 -0.65
N HIS A 116 8.48 -13.91 -1.08
CA HIS A 116 9.90 -13.74 -1.32
C HIS A 116 10.70 -13.79 0.00
N PRO A 117 11.77 -14.60 0.15
CA PRO A 117 12.50 -14.77 1.41
C PRO A 117 12.99 -13.47 2.07
N HIS A 118 13.52 -12.51 1.29
CA HIS A 118 13.89 -11.17 1.79
C HIS A 118 12.73 -10.31 2.35
N THR A 119 11.49 -10.80 2.32
CA THR A 119 10.30 -10.12 2.84
C THR A 119 9.70 -10.83 4.06
N LEU A 120 10.45 -11.76 4.66
CA LEU A 120 10.11 -12.45 5.89
C LEU A 120 10.88 -11.90 7.11
N PRO A 121 10.28 -11.89 8.32
CA PRO A 121 8.83 -12.00 8.55
C PRO A 121 8.12 -10.70 8.11
N PRO A 122 6.94 -10.79 7.49
CA PRO A 122 6.14 -9.63 7.13
C PRO A 122 5.29 -9.15 8.32
N ARG A 123 4.79 -7.91 8.23
CA ARG A 123 3.61 -7.47 9.00
C ARG A 123 2.49 -6.95 8.10
N ILE A 124 2.76 -6.62 6.83
CA ILE A 124 1.72 -6.22 5.87
C ILE A 124 1.72 -7.18 4.68
N ILE A 125 0.55 -7.60 4.19
CA ILE A 125 0.38 -8.26 2.89
C ILE A 125 -0.79 -7.59 2.16
N ALA A 126 -0.60 -7.21 0.89
CA ALA A 126 -1.55 -6.36 0.16
C ALA A 126 -1.55 -6.55 -1.37
N SER A 127 -0.98 -7.65 -1.88
CA SER A 127 -1.06 -8.02 -3.30
C SER A 127 -2.09 -9.13 -3.52
N HIS A 128 -2.57 -9.27 -4.76
CA HIS A 128 -3.53 -10.32 -5.12
C HIS A 128 -3.05 -11.71 -4.70
N LEU A 129 -3.96 -12.48 -4.11
CA LEU A 129 -3.78 -13.88 -3.72
C LEU A 129 -5.17 -14.53 -3.63
N ARG A 130 -5.26 -15.86 -3.77
CA ARG A 130 -6.49 -16.59 -3.44
C ARG A 130 -6.46 -16.94 -1.96
N PHE A 131 -7.43 -16.45 -1.20
CA PHE A 131 -7.40 -16.50 0.27
C PHE A 131 -7.24 -17.92 0.81
N GLN A 132 -6.42 -18.05 1.85
CA GLN A 132 -6.22 -19.29 2.58
C GLN A 132 -5.86 -18.95 4.03
N ARG A 133 -6.86 -19.02 4.93
CA ARG A 133 -6.77 -18.59 6.34
C ARG A 133 -5.60 -19.23 7.07
N HIS A 134 -5.38 -20.53 6.89
CA HIS A 134 -4.31 -21.25 7.57
C HIS A 134 -2.91 -20.79 7.12
N GLU A 135 -2.69 -20.56 5.83
CA GLU A 135 -1.38 -20.12 5.31
C GLU A 135 -1.05 -18.69 5.72
N LEU A 136 -2.05 -17.80 5.78
CA LEU A 136 -1.89 -16.44 6.27
C LEU A 136 -1.66 -16.41 7.79
N GLY A 137 -2.39 -17.22 8.56
CA GLY A 137 -2.21 -17.34 10.02
C GLY A 137 -0.83 -17.87 10.45
N ARG A 138 -0.16 -18.66 9.60
CA ARG A 138 1.23 -19.11 9.83
C ARG A 138 2.30 -18.09 9.38
N LEU A 139 1.95 -17.19 8.46
CA LEU A 139 2.86 -16.20 7.88
C LEU A 139 2.85 -14.89 8.67
N MET A 140 1.65 -14.47 9.08
CA MET A 140 1.38 -13.16 9.65
C MET A 140 1.37 -13.23 11.20
N PRO A 141 1.74 -12.14 11.90
CA PRO A 141 1.68 -12.08 13.36
C PRO A 141 0.28 -12.33 13.94
N ASN A 142 0.21 -12.79 15.20
CA ASN A 142 -1.07 -13.05 15.89
C ASN A 142 -1.96 -11.80 16.03
N ASP A 143 -1.38 -10.59 16.04
CA ASP A 143 -2.09 -9.31 16.10
C ASP A 143 -2.65 -8.83 14.74
N THR A 144 -2.66 -9.69 13.71
CA THR A 144 -3.03 -9.28 12.35
C THR A 144 -4.51 -9.01 12.19
N LEU A 145 -4.84 -7.79 11.75
CA LEU A 145 -6.18 -7.42 11.33
C LEU A 145 -6.35 -7.76 9.85
N TYR A 146 -7.37 -8.55 9.55
CA TYR A 146 -7.71 -8.95 8.19
C TYR A 146 -8.72 -7.96 7.60
N VAL A 147 -8.40 -7.45 6.42
CA VAL A 147 -9.23 -6.46 5.71
C VAL A 147 -9.40 -6.93 4.27
N THR A 148 -10.56 -6.68 3.68
CA THR A 148 -10.76 -6.84 2.24
C THR A 148 -11.65 -5.72 1.71
N ILE A 149 -11.85 -5.67 0.40
CA ILE A 149 -12.74 -4.72 -0.26
C ILE A 149 -13.61 -5.46 -1.28
N LEU A 150 -14.90 -5.19 -1.28
CA LEU A 150 -15.84 -5.69 -2.28
C LEU A 150 -16.33 -4.52 -3.15
N ARG A 151 -17.04 -4.87 -4.21
CA ARG A 151 -17.62 -3.92 -5.17
C ARG A 151 -18.92 -4.50 -5.72
N GLU A 152 -19.85 -3.64 -6.10
CA GLU A 152 -21.14 -4.08 -6.65
C GLU A 152 -20.89 -4.98 -7.89
N PRO A 153 -21.47 -6.21 -7.94
CA PRO A 153 -21.06 -7.20 -8.94
C PRO A 153 -21.35 -6.85 -10.39
N VAL A 154 -22.33 -5.99 -10.70
CA VAL A 154 -22.58 -5.51 -12.06
C VAL A 154 -21.44 -4.61 -12.53
N ALA A 155 -21.10 -3.60 -11.71
CA ALA A 155 -20.03 -2.66 -12.00
C ALA A 155 -18.62 -3.30 -11.94
N MET A 156 -18.48 -4.39 -11.18
CA MET A 156 -17.28 -5.21 -11.15
C MET A 156 -17.19 -6.13 -12.39
N PHE A 157 -18.26 -6.86 -12.73
CA PHE A 157 -18.27 -7.83 -13.83
C PHE A 157 -18.05 -7.16 -15.19
N GLU A 158 -18.65 -6.00 -15.44
CA GLU A 158 -18.33 -5.17 -16.61
C GLU A 158 -16.83 -4.88 -16.68
N SER A 159 -16.21 -4.53 -15.54
CA SER A 159 -14.78 -4.27 -15.47
C SER A 159 -13.90 -5.51 -15.63
N LEU A 160 -14.38 -6.72 -15.32
CA LEU A 160 -13.69 -7.98 -15.58
C LEU A 160 -13.76 -8.34 -17.06
N PHE A 161 -14.99 -8.32 -17.60
CA PHE A 161 -15.31 -8.71 -18.96
C PHE A 161 -14.51 -7.90 -19.98
N THR A 162 -14.49 -6.57 -19.84
CA THR A 162 -13.68 -5.70 -20.71
C THR A 162 -12.18 -5.90 -20.48
N TYR A 163 -11.70 -5.93 -19.23
CA TYR A 163 -10.27 -5.92 -18.94
C TYR A 163 -9.56 -7.24 -19.29
N TYR A 164 -10.21 -8.38 -19.04
CA TYR A 164 -9.65 -9.70 -19.31
C TYR A 164 -10.10 -10.28 -20.66
N ASN A 165 -10.81 -9.53 -21.50
CA ASN A 165 -11.35 -9.98 -22.80
C ASN A 165 -10.35 -10.75 -23.68
N GLN A 166 -9.08 -10.34 -23.67
CA GLN A 166 -8.02 -10.95 -24.50
C GLN A 166 -7.30 -12.12 -23.81
N TYR A 167 -7.36 -12.22 -22.48
CA TYR A 167 -6.64 -13.21 -21.68
C TYR A 167 -7.50 -14.38 -21.22
N CYS A 168 -8.75 -14.11 -20.83
CA CYS A 168 -9.72 -15.11 -20.42
C CYS A 168 -10.33 -15.78 -21.66
N PRO A 169 -10.11 -17.09 -21.89
CA PRO A 169 -10.65 -17.78 -23.06
C PRO A 169 -12.17 -17.72 -23.15
N THR A 170 -12.88 -17.75 -22.00
CA THR A 170 -14.33 -17.53 -21.91
C THR A 170 -14.74 -16.24 -22.58
N PHE A 171 -14.20 -15.09 -22.16
CA PHE A 171 -14.54 -13.79 -22.74
C PHE A 171 -14.06 -13.64 -24.19
N ARG A 172 -12.89 -14.19 -24.52
CA ARG A 172 -12.29 -14.06 -25.87
C ARG A 172 -13.12 -14.75 -26.95
N ARG A 173 -13.86 -15.81 -26.60
CA ARG A 173 -14.74 -16.56 -27.51
C ARG A 173 -16.11 -15.91 -27.74
N VAL A 174 -16.46 -14.86 -26.99
CA VAL A 174 -17.75 -14.19 -27.14
C VAL A 174 -17.75 -13.35 -28.42
N PRO A 175 -18.70 -13.55 -29.36
CA PRO A 175 -18.76 -12.79 -30.60
C PRO A 175 -18.74 -11.28 -30.36
N ASN A 176 -17.87 -10.58 -31.08
CA ASN A 176 -17.64 -9.13 -31.00
C ASN A 176 -17.27 -8.59 -29.59
N GLY A 177 -17.01 -9.47 -28.61
CA GLY A 177 -16.90 -9.05 -27.20
C GLY A 177 -18.21 -8.48 -26.65
N SER A 178 -19.38 -8.94 -27.13
CA SER A 178 -20.69 -8.48 -26.64
C SER A 178 -21.05 -9.13 -25.31
N MET A 179 -21.16 -8.33 -24.24
CA MET A 179 -21.54 -8.82 -22.92
C MET A 179 -22.98 -9.39 -22.91
N ASP A 180 -23.89 -8.80 -23.69
CA ASP A 180 -25.23 -9.34 -23.90
C ASP A 180 -25.22 -10.72 -24.54
N ALA A 181 -24.36 -10.94 -25.55
CA ALA A 181 -24.23 -12.25 -26.19
C ALA A 181 -23.67 -13.31 -25.22
N PHE A 182 -22.75 -12.94 -24.32
CA PHE A 182 -22.29 -13.82 -23.25
C PHE A 182 -23.44 -14.17 -22.30
N LEU A 183 -24.16 -13.17 -21.80
CA LEU A 183 -25.19 -13.35 -20.76
C LEU A 183 -26.50 -13.96 -21.27
N ALA A 184 -26.74 -13.97 -22.58
CA ALA A 184 -27.83 -14.71 -23.19
C ALA A 184 -27.65 -16.23 -23.08
N ASN A 185 -26.41 -16.72 -23.09
CA ASN A 185 -26.09 -18.14 -22.87
C ASN A 185 -24.66 -18.29 -22.31
N PRO A 186 -24.43 -18.01 -21.02
CA PRO A 186 -23.07 -17.97 -20.46
C PRO A 186 -22.41 -19.35 -20.44
N LEU A 187 -23.20 -20.43 -20.32
CA LEU A 187 -22.73 -21.81 -20.33
C LEU A 187 -22.20 -22.28 -21.70
N ALA A 188 -22.56 -21.61 -22.81
CA ALA A 188 -21.94 -21.87 -24.11
C ALA A 188 -20.47 -21.39 -24.17
N PHE A 189 -20.07 -20.45 -23.31
CA PHE A 189 -18.74 -19.85 -23.30
C PHE A 189 -17.90 -20.20 -22.07
N TYR A 190 -18.54 -20.40 -20.92
CA TYR A 190 -17.90 -20.66 -19.64
C TYR A 190 -17.51 -22.13 -19.48
N ARG A 191 -16.24 -22.38 -19.12
CA ARG A 191 -15.75 -23.72 -18.77
C ARG A 191 -14.89 -23.59 -17.51
N PRO A 192 -15.31 -24.14 -16.35
CA PRO A 192 -14.63 -23.91 -15.08
C PRO A 192 -13.13 -24.26 -15.08
N GLN A 193 -12.73 -25.30 -15.80
CA GLN A 193 -11.37 -25.84 -15.80
C GLN A 193 -10.39 -25.06 -16.73
N GLU A 194 -10.88 -24.12 -17.54
CA GLU A 194 -10.01 -23.34 -18.43
C GLU A 194 -9.16 -22.32 -17.67
N LYS A 195 -7.95 -22.06 -18.20
CA LYS A 195 -7.05 -21.03 -17.66
C LYS A 195 -7.77 -19.67 -17.59
N PHE A 196 -7.73 -19.02 -16.44
CA PHE A 196 -8.37 -17.72 -16.18
C PHE A 196 -9.91 -17.69 -16.23
N SER A 197 -10.59 -18.85 -16.18
CA SER A 197 -12.05 -18.96 -16.10
C SER A 197 -12.65 -18.19 -14.92
N MET A 198 -12.01 -18.20 -13.74
CA MET A 198 -12.54 -17.59 -12.51
C MET A 198 -12.90 -16.11 -12.62
N TYR A 199 -12.26 -15.35 -13.52
CA TYR A 199 -12.63 -13.95 -13.77
C TYR A 199 -14.02 -13.78 -14.40
N ALA A 200 -14.64 -14.86 -14.89
CA ALA A 200 -15.92 -14.85 -15.58
C ALA A 200 -17.13 -15.27 -14.73
N HIS A 201 -16.95 -15.71 -13.48
CA HIS A 201 -18.05 -16.20 -12.64
C HIS A 201 -17.69 -16.15 -11.15
N ASN A 202 -18.45 -15.39 -10.34
CA ASN A 202 -18.31 -15.26 -8.87
C ASN A 202 -16.85 -15.04 -8.39
N ILE A 203 -16.18 -14.01 -8.92
CA ILE A 203 -14.76 -13.73 -8.65
C ILE A 203 -14.50 -13.27 -7.20
N LEU A 204 -15.43 -12.57 -6.54
CA LEU A 204 -15.21 -12.10 -5.17
C LEU A 204 -15.13 -13.30 -4.22
N LEU A 205 -16.08 -14.23 -4.36
CA LEU A 205 -16.08 -15.48 -3.63
C LEU A 205 -14.84 -16.33 -3.98
N TYR A 206 -14.42 -16.37 -5.25
CA TYR A 206 -13.18 -17.06 -5.66
C TYR A 206 -11.94 -16.49 -4.97
N ASP A 207 -11.78 -15.16 -4.98
CA ASP A 207 -10.66 -14.45 -4.34
C ASP A 207 -10.65 -14.68 -2.83
N LEU A 208 -11.83 -14.72 -2.20
CA LEU A 208 -12.06 -15.09 -0.79
C LEU A 208 -11.87 -16.61 -0.51
N GLY A 209 -11.48 -17.39 -1.52
CA GLY A 209 -11.05 -18.79 -1.36
C GLY A 209 -12.15 -19.84 -1.49
N GLY A 210 -13.40 -19.44 -1.75
CA GLY A 210 -14.51 -20.37 -1.97
C GLY A 210 -14.50 -21.02 -3.35
N ASP A 211 -15.41 -21.97 -3.58
CA ASP A 211 -15.76 -22.45 -4.91
C ASP A 211 -16.77 -21.51 -5.58
N ASN A 212 -16.34 -20.92 -6.69
CA ASN A 212 -17.09 -19.96 -7.48
C ASN A 212 -18.15 -20.61 -8.39
N ASN A 213 -18.14 -21.94 -8.52
CA ASN A 213 -19.06 -22.73 -9.33
C ASN A 213 -20.13 -23.44 -8.48
N HIS A 214 -20.11 -23.26 -7.16
CA HIS A 214 -21.08 -23.89 -6.27
C HIS A 214 -22.50 -23.45 -6.63
N SER A 215 -23.48 -24.35 -6.48
CA SER A 215 -24.86 -24.02 -6.84
C SER A 215 -25.43 -22.97 -5.88
N PRO A 216 -25.96 -21.83 -6.38
CA PRO A 216 -26.65 -20.85 -5.53
C PRO A 216 -27.99 -21.37 -4.98
N ALA A 217 -28.43 -22.56 -5.41
CA ALA A 217 -29.60 -23.24 -4.85
C ALA A 217 -29.29 -24.05 -3.57
N ASP A 218 -28.02 -24.19 -3.17
CA ASP A 218 -27.65 -24.75 -1.88
C ASP A 218 -27.85 -23.69 -0.77
N PRO A 219 -28.84 -23.86 0.14
CA PRO A 219 -29.16 -22.87 1.15
C PRO A 219 -28.12 -22.82 2.29
N THR A 220 -27.19 -23.77 2.35
CA THR A 220 -26.22 -23.90 3.45
C THR A 220 -24.86 -23.30 3.11
N TYR A 221 -24.44 -23.38 1.85
CA TYR A 221 -23.09 -23.02 1.42
C TYR A 221 -22.78 -21.53 1.64
N LEU A 222 -23.56 -20.64 1.03
CA LEU A 222 -23.27 -19.21 1.08
C LEU A 222 -23.40 -18.63 2.51
N PRO A 223 -24.43 -18.95 3.32
CA PRO A 223 -24.47 -18.50 4.72
C PRO A 223 -23.30 -19.02 5.55
N SER A 224 -22.88 -20.27 5.34
CA SER A 224 -21.70 -20.83 6.01
C SER A 224 -20.40 -20.16 5.58
N PHE A 225 -20.29 -19.75 4.31
CA PHE A 225 -19.15 -19.00 3.79
C PHE A 225 -19.13 -17.57 4.35
N ILE A 226 -20.27 -16.87 4.35
CA ILE A 226 -20.42 -15.53 4.92
C ILE A 226 -19.99 -15.51 6.39
N ARG A 227 -20.48 -16.45 7.22
CA ARG A 227 -20.08 -16.55 8.63
C ARG A 227 -18.57 -16.71 8.80
N GLN A 228 -17.93 -17.56 8.00
CA GLN A 228 -16.46 -17.72 8.03
C GLN A 228 -15.73 -16.43 7.65
N MET A 229 -16.28 -15.64 6.73
CA MET A 229 -15.69 -14.34 6.35
C MET A 229 -15.91 -13.29 7.45
N GLU A 230 -17.05 -13.28 8.14
CA GLU A 230 -17.31 -12.40 9.29
C GLU A 230 -16.39 -12.71 10.50
N GLU A 231 -16.11 -13.98 10.76
CA GLU A 231 -15.15 -14.41 11.79
C GLU A 231 -13.70 -14.01 11.49
N VAL A 232 -13.36 -13.79 10.22
CA VAL A 232 -12.00 -13.47 9.76
C VAL A 232 -11.80 -11.97 9.61
N PHE A 233 -12.67 -11.30 8.83
CA PHE A 233 -12.43 -9.95 8.35
C PHE A 233 -12.92 -8.90 9.35
N SER A 234 -11.97 -8.22 10.00
CA SER A 234 -12.24 -7.10 10.90
C SER A 234 -12.99 -5.95 10.20
N LEU A 235 -12.69 -5.74 8.90
CA LEU A 235 -13.41 -4.83 8.02
C LEU A 235 -13.50 -5.40 6.59
N VAL A 236 -14.73 -5.44 6.07
CA VAL A 236 -14.99 -5.56 4.63
C VAL A 236 -15.37 -4.17 4.13
N MET A 237 -14.51 -3.59 3.29
CA MET A 237 -14.71 -2.28 2.67
C MET A 237 -15.65 -2.39 1.46
N ILE A 238 -16.31 -1.29 1.09
CA ILE A 238 -17.20 -1.21 -0.08
C ILE A 238 -16.64 -0.14 -1.04
N ALA A 239 -16.34 -0.51 -2.28
CA ALA A 239 -15.69 0.39 -3.24
C ALA A 239 -16.60 1.56 -3.69
N GLU A 240 -17.91 1.39 -3.63
CA GLU A 240 -18.94 2.42 -3.83
C GLU A 240 -18.95 3.47 -2.70
N HIS A 241 -18.44 3.11 -1.53
CA HIS A 241 -18.35 3.92 -0.31
C HIS A 241 -16.88 4.00 0.13
N PHE A 242 -16.00 4.35 -0.82
CA PHE A 242 -14.56 4.22 -0.64
C PHE A 242 -14.00 5.13 0.45
N ASP A 243 -14.47 6.39 0.54
CA ASP A 243 -13.97 7.33 1.54
C ASP A 243 -14.45 6.95 2.95
N GLU A 244 -15.72 6.53 3.08
CA GLU A 244 -16.30 5.99 4.31
C GLU A 244 -15.54 4.72 4.75
N SER A 245 -15.18 3.86 3.78
CA SER A 245 -14.36 2.67 4.00
C SER A 245 -12.95 3.01 4.48
N LEU A 246 -12.32 4.06 3.94
CA LEU A 246 -11.02 4.54 4.43
C LEU A 246 -11.14 5.17 5.83
N VAL A 247 -12.23 5.86 6.15
CA VAL A 247 -12.47 6.36 7.52
C VAL A 247 -12.59 5.20 8.52
N LEU A 248 -13.36 4.16 8.20
CA LEU A 248 -13.44 2.96 9.06
C LEU A 248 -12.09 2.25 9.18
N LEU A 249 -11.33 2.13 8.08
CA LEU A 249 -9.99 1.54 8.08
C LEU A 249 -9.00 2.36 8.93
N ARG A 250 -9.03 3.69 8.82
CA ARG A 250 -8.21 4.62 9.62
C ARG A 250 -8.45 4.43 11.11
N ARG A 251 -9.73 4.39 11.52
CA ARG A 251 -10.14 4.20 12.92
C ARG A 251 -9.77 2.79 13.43
N LEU A 252 -9.98 1.76 12.61
CA LEU A 252 -9.59 0.37 12.92
C LEU A 252 -8.08 0.24 13.16
N LEU A 253 -7.26 0.84 12.29
CA LEU A 253 -5.80 0.74 12.37
C LEU A 253 -5.17 1.77 13.34
N SER A 254 -5.94 2.69 13.92
CA SER A 254 -5.43 3.83 14.70
C SER A 254 -4.39 4.66 13.91
N TRP A 255 -4.67 4.93 12.64
CA TRP A 255 -3.79 5.70 11.73
C TRP A 255 -4.15 7.18 11.69
N GLU A 256 -3.17 7.99 11.27
CA GLU A 256 -3.35 9.43 11.07
C GLU A 256 -4.05 9.70 9.72
N LEU A 257 -4.58 10.91 9.53
CA LEU A 257 -5.25 11.27 8.28
C LEU A 257 -4.28 11.23 7.09
N GLU A 258 -3.04 11.66 7.33
CA GLU A 258 -1.93 11.76 6.38
C GLU A 258 -1.51 10.41 5.80
N ASP A 259 -1.74 9.32 6.55
CA ASP A 259 -1.45 7.95 6.11
C ASP A 259 -2.50 7.46 5.10
N MET A 260 -3.73 7.96 5.18
CA MET A 260 -4.88 7.54 4.36
C MET A 260 -5.00 8.29 3.03
N LEU A 261 -4.30 9.41 2.87
CA LEU A 261 -4.42 10.28 1.69
C LEU A 261 -4.05 9.51 0.41
N TYR A 262 -4.79 9.72 -0.67
CA TYR A 262 -4.69 8.88 -1.86
C TYR A 262 -4.98 9.63 -3.16
N VAL A 263 -4.55 9.03 -4.27
CA VAL A 263 -5.11 9.29 -5.61
C VAL A 263 -5.68 7.98 -6.18
N LYS A 264 -6.61 8.10 -7.12
CA LYS A 264 -7.26 6.93 -7.72
C LYS A 264 -6.30 6.28 -8.71
N LEU A 265 -5.90 5.03 -8.48
CA LEU A 265 -4.94 4.31 -9.30
C LEU A 265 -5.62 3.20 -10.12
N ASN A 266 -4.97 2.77 -11.20
CA ASN A 266 -5.47 1.69 -12.07
C ASN A 266 -6.86 1.96 -12.68
N MET A 267 -7.15 3.23 -12.99
CA MET A 267 -8.43 3.65 -13.57
C MET A 267 -8.48 3.34 -15.07
N ARG A 268 -9.60 2.80 -15.53
CA ARG A 268 -9.89 2.68 -16.97
C ARG A 268 -10.27 4.03 -17.56
N GLY A 269 -9.71 4.34 -18.72
CA GLY A 269 -10.10 5.50 -19.53
C GLY A 269 -11.56 5.41 -20.00
N PRO A 270 -12.19 6.53 -20.41
CA PRO A 270 -13.62 6.55 -20.77
C PRO A 270 -14.00 5.53 -21.85
N ARG A 271 -13.17 5.40 -22.89
CA ARG A 271 -13.36 4.45 -24.01
C ARG A 271 -13.34 2.97 -23.60
N SER A 272 -12.84 2.68 -22.40
CA SER A 272 -12.63 1.31 -21.90
C SER A 272 -13.57 0.96 -20.75
N LYS A 273 -14.67 1.72 -20.59
CA LYS A 273 -15.83 1.39 -19.75
C LYS A 273 -16.99 1.01 -20.68
N GLY A 274 -17.51 -0.20 -20.52
CA GLY A 274 -18.78 -0.59 -21.12
C GLY A 274 -19.94 0.14 -20.46
N ASN A 275 -21.02 0.36 -21.21
CA ASN A 275 -22.24 0.93 -20.68
C ASN A 275 -23.18 -0.19 -20.23
N VAL A 276 -23.42 -0.32 -18.93
CA VAL A 276 -24.47 -1.19 -18.37
C VAL A 276 -25.63 -0.31 -17.93
N SER A 277 -26.35 0.23 -18.91
CA SER A 277 -27.50 1.14 -18.69
C SER A 277 -28.86 0.44 -18.71
N SER A 278 -28.89 -0.88 -18.91
CA SER A 278 -30.12 -1.68 -18.95
C SER A 278 -30.27 -2.47 -17.65
N GLU A 279 -31.39 -2.27 -16.95
CA GLU A 279 -31.76 -3.07 -15.78
C GLU A 279 -31.84 -4.57 -16.12
N ALA A 280 -32.32 -4.94 -17.31
CA ALA A 280 -32.35 -6.33 -17.76
C ALA A 280 -30.94 -6.93 -17.92
N LEU A 281 -29.97 -6.13 -18.36
CA LEU A 281 -28.56 -6.55 -18.43
C LEU A 281 -27.95 -6.68 -17.02
N ALA A 282 -28.20 -5.71 -16.13
CA ALA A 282 -27.78 -5.76 -14.74
C ALA A 282 -28.36 -7.00 -14.01
N ALA A 283 -29.64 -7.29 -14.20
CA ALA A 283 -30.31 -8.48 -13.64
C ALA A 283 -29.68 -9.79 -14.16
N ARG A 284 -29.37 -9.90 -15.47
CA ARG A 284 -28.64 -11.06 -16.01
C ARG A 284 -27.25 -11.21 -15.37
N ILE A 285 -26.52 -10.12 -15.15
CA ILE A 285 -25.20 -10.16 -14.51
C ILE A 285 -25.30 -10.63 -13.06
N ARG A 286 -26.30 -10.15 -12.29
CA ARG A 286 -26.53 -10.61 -10.91
C ARG A 286 -26.98 -12.07 -10.85
N THR A 287 -27.82 -12.50 -11.78
CA THR A 287 -28.24 -13.92 -11.89
C THR A 287 -27.06 -14.82 -12.21
N TRP A 288 -26.19 -14.41 -13.15
CA TRP A 288 -24.99 -15.16 -13.49
C TRP A 288 -23.95 -15.15 -12.36
N ASN A 289 -23.85 -14.08 -11.56
CA ASN A 289 -22.95 -13.98 -10.41
C ASN A 289 -23.74 -14.01 -9.08
N ALA A 290 -24.68 -14.95 -8.95
CA ALA A 290 -25.65 -14.97 -7.84
C ALA A 290 -25.01 -15.10 -6.45
N LEU A 291 -23.84 -15.73 -6.34
CA LEU A 291 -23.13 -15.84 -5.06
C LEU A 291 -22.47 -14.51 -4.71
N ASP A 292 -21.76 -13.87 -5.66
CA ASP A 292 -21.16 -12.55 -5.46
C ASP A 292 -22.24 -11.47 -5.18
N ALA A 293 -23.41 -11.56 -5.80
CA ALA A 293 -24.54 -10.65 -5.57
C ALA A 293 -25.04 -10.69 -4.13
N GLN A 294 -25.33 -11.88 -3.61
CA GLN A 294 -25.78 -12.08 -2.23
C GLN A 294 -24.67 -11.78 -1.21
N LEU A 295 -23.43 -12.16 -1.52
CA LEU A 295 -22.24 -11.85 -0.71
C LEU A 295 -22.03 -10.33 -0.56
N TYR A 296 -22.13 -9.59 -1.66
CA TYR A 296 -22.03 -8.13 -1.65
C TYR A 296 -23.15 -7.50 -0.84
N GLU A 297 -24.41 -7.94 -1.00
CA GLU A 297 -25.56 -7.38 -0.29
C GLU A 297 -25.42 -7.53 1.24
N HIS A 298 -25.02 -8.73 1.69
CA HIS A 298 -24.72 -8.98 3.10
C HIS A 298 -23.63 -8.03 3.62
N PHE A 299 -22.49 -7.97 2.93
CA PHE A 299 -21.36 -7.16 3.41
C PHE A 299 -21.60 -5.66 3.31
N ASN A 300 -22.34 -5.17 2.31
CA ASN A 300 -22.81 -3.79 2.24
C ASN A 300 -23.74 -3.45 3.43
N THR A 301 -24.66 -4.35 3.79
CA THR A 301 -25.50 -4.21 4.99
C THR A 301 -24.67 -4.17 6.27
N THR A 302 -23.67 -5.05 6.42
CA THR A 302 -22.80 -5.04 7.62
C THR A 302 -21.87 -3.82 7.67
N PHE A 303 -21.44 -3.32 6.51
CA PHE A 303 -20.65 -2.10 6.38
C PHE A 303 -21.42 -0.89 6.90
N TRP A 304 -22.67 -0.71 6.45
CA TRP A 304 -23.53 0.37 6.93
C TRP A 304 -23.89 0.23 8.42
N ARG A 305 -23.94 -0.99 8.96
CA ARG A 305 -24.03 -1.24 10.41
C ARG A 305 -22.79 -0.74 11.16
N LYS A 306 -21.58 -1.01 10.65
CA LYS A 306 -20.31 -0.49 11.22
C LYS A 306 -20.23 1.04 11.12
N VAL A 307 -20.68 1.66 10.02
CA VAL A 307 -20.80 3.12 9.89
C VAL A 307 -21.77 3.69 10.94
N ALA A 308 -22.93 3.07 11.13
CA ALA A 308 -23.91 3.49 12.14
C ALA A 308 -23.37 3.37 13.57
N GLN A 309 -22.59 2.32 13.89
CA GLN A 309 -21.93 2.14 15.19
C GLN A 309 -20.89 3.23 15.52
N VAL A 310 -20.23 3.80 14.51
CA VAL A 310 -19.32 4.96 14.70
C VAL A 310 -20.10 6.28 14.79
N GLY A 311 -21.29 6.34 14.20
CA GLY A 311 -22.11 7.54 14.01
C GLY A 311 -21.98 8.05 12.58
N ARG A 312 -23.12 8.06 11.84
CA ARG A 312 -23.16 8.42 10.41
C ARG A 312 -22.61 9.84 10.14
N GLU A 313 -22.99 10.80 10.97
CA GLU A 313 -22.54 12.20 10.86
C GLU A 313 -21.03 12.34 11.12
N CYS A 314 -20.50 11.59 12.08
CA CYS A 314 -19.08 11.57 12.41
C CYS A 314 -18.24 10.99 11.29
N VAL A 315 -18.69 9.89 10.67
CA VAL A 315 -18.06 9.36 9.46
C VAL A 315 -18.13 10.39 8.32
N ALA A 316 -19.25 11.10 8.15
CA ALA A 316 -19.39 12.13 7.12
C ALA A 316 -18.49 13.37 7.34
N GLU A 317 -18.24 13.78 8.59
CA GLU A 317 -17.23 14.81 8.92
C GLU A 317 -15.81 14.33 8.59
N GLU A 318 -15.46 13.11 8.99
CA GLU A 318 -14.14 12.53 8.69
C GLU A 318 -13.91 12.32 7.19
N VAL A 319 -14.95 11.92 6.43
CA VAL A 319 -14.91 11.86 4.96
C VAL A 319 -14.65 13.24 4.37
N ARG A 320 -15.29 14.30 4.88
CA ARG A 320 -15.03 15.67 4.45
C ARG A 320 -13.60 16.13 4.81
N ALA A 321 -13.07 15.73 5.96
CA ALA A 321 -11.68 16.00 6.32
C ALA A 321 -10.69 15.26 5.40
N LEU A 322 -10.94 13.98 5.12
CA LEU A 322 -10.14 13.15 4.20
C LEU A 322 -10.13 13.74 2.78
N ARG A 323 -11.30 14.12 2.25
CA ARG A 323 -11.41 14.77 0.92
C ARG A 323 -10.58 16.05 0.86
N ARG A 324 -10.77 16.98 1.81
CA ARG A 324 -9.98 18.23 1.89
C ARG A 324 -8.46 17.98 1.94
N ALA A 325 -8.02 17.00 2.73
CA ALA A 325 -6.60 16.67 2.85
C ALA A 325 -6.04 15.98 1.59
N CYS A 326 -6.84 15.15 0.90
CA CYS A 326 -6.51 14.62 -0.42
C CYS A 326 -6.40 15.73 -1.46
N ASP A 327 -7.35 16.68 -1.49
CA ASP A 327 -7.35 17.81 -2.43
C ASP A 327 -6.12 18.71 -2.22
N GLN A 328 -5.73 18.97 -0.97
CA GLN A 328 -4.51 19.70 -0.62
C GLN A 328 -3.24 18.94 -1.08
N LEU A 329 -3.15 17.64 -0.82
CA LEU A 329 -2.02 16.81 -1.28
C LEU A 329 -1.94 16.76 -2.81
N VAL A 330 -3.08 16.69 -3.48
CA VAL A 330 -3.20 16.73 -4.93
C VAL A 330 -2.74 18.09 -5.47
N HIS A 331 -3.20 19.20 -4.89
CA HIS A 331 -2.76 20.53 -5.29
C HIS A 331 -1.24 20.72 -5.12
N HIS A 332 -0.66 20.22 -4.01
CA HIS A 332 0.79 20.20 -3.79
C HIS A 332 1.53 19.37 -4.85
N CYS A 333 1.06 18.15 -5.14
CA CYS A 333 1.74 17.23 -6.06
C CYS A 333 1.57 17.55 -7.54
N PHE A 334 0.49 18.22 -7.93
CA PHE A 334 0.11 18.42 -9.34
C PHE A 334 -0.07 19.89 -9.75
N GLY A 335 0.02 20.84 -8.82
CA GLY A 335 -0.22 22.26 -9.10
C GLY A 335 -1.69 22.62 -9.34
N GLY A 336 -2.62 21.74 -8.95
CA GLY A 336 -4.05 21.87 -9.20
C GLY A 336 -4.73 20.51 -9.37
N LEU A 337 -5.85 20.47 -10.13
CA LEU A 337 -6.53 19.22 -10.45
C LEU A 337 -5.69 18.36 -11.40
N PRO A 338 -5.48 17.07 -11.10
CA PRO A 338 -4.51 16.23 -11.81
C PRO A 338 -5.12 15.70 -13.11
N GLN A 339 -4.53 16.09 -14.24
CA GLN A 339 -5.01 15.62 -15.53
C GLN A 339 -4.68 14.14 -15.75
N LEU A 340 -5.70 13.33 -16.02
CA LEU A 340 -5.53 11.93 -16.38
C LEU A 340 -4.94 11.80 -17.79
N ARG A 341 -3.91 10.97 -17.91
CA ARG A 341 -3.17 10.75 -19.16
C ARG A 341 -3.18 9.26 -19.55
N PRO A 342 -3.32 8.93 -20.85
CA PRO A 342 -2.98 7.60 -21.36
C PRO A 342 -1.52 7.25 -21.03
N ALA A 343 -1.22 5.98 -20.77
CA ALA A 343 0.12 5.56 -20.35
C ALA A 343 1.24 5.89 -21.36
N THR A 344 0.91 6.03 -22.65
CA THR A 344 1.84 6.48 -23.70
C THR A 344 2.24 7.95 -23.57
N GLN A 345 1.38 8.79 -22.99
CA GLN A 345 1.59 10.24 -22.81
C GLN A 345 2.29 10.61 -21.49
N ILE A 346 2.32 9.71 -20.51
CA ILE A 346 3.00 9.95 -19.22
C ILE A 346 4.52 9.93 -19.45
N LYS A 347 5.21 11.03 -19.13
CA LYS A 347 6.65 11.16 -19.37
C LYS A 347 7.46 10.24 -18.47
N ASN A 348 7.13 10.21 -17.17
CA ASN A 348 7.83 9.35 -16.23
C ASN A 348 7.45 7.87 -16.40
N LYS A 349 8.41 7.02 -16.82
CA LYS A 349 8.20 5.59 -17.03
C LYS A 349 7.77 4.83 -15.77
N GLU A 350 8.18 5.30 -14.59
CA GLU A 350 7.77 4.71 -13.30
C GLU A 350 6.29 4.97 -12.96
N LEU A 351 5.66 5.96 -13.61
CA LEU A 351 4.24 6.32 -13.43
C LEU A 351 3.31 5.74 -14.49
N ARG A 352 3.84 5.03 -15.50
CA ARG A 352 3.04 4.43 -16.59
C ARG A 352 2.28 3.20 -16.08
N PRO A 353 0.94 3.22 -15.95
CA PRO A 353 0.21 2.03 -15.53
C PRO A 353 0.30 0.92 -16.59
N TRP A 354 0.29 -0.33 -16.14
CA TRP A 354 0.30 -1.49 -17.03
C TRP A 354 -0.98 -1.55 -17.88
N GLN A 355 -0.84 -1.90 -19.15
CA GLN A 355 -1.94 -1.97 -20.11
C GLN A 355 -2.27 -3.45 -20.41
N PRO A 356 -3.53 -3.91 -20.22
CA PRO A 356 -3.93 -5.30 -20.46
C PRO A 356 -4.14 -5.62 -21.95
N SER A 357 -4.44 -4.64 -22.81
CA SER A 357 -4.52 -4.86 -24.25
C SER A 357 -4.57 -3.52 -25.00
N ALA A 358 -4.38 -3.56 -26.32
CA ALA A 358 -4.59 -2.40 -27.19
C ALA A 358 -6.05 -1.87 -27.21
N LYS A 359 -7.02 -2.61 -26.64
CA LYS A 359 -8.44 -2.21 -26.56
C LYS A 359 -8.83 -1.57 -25.21
N VAL A 360 -7.92 -1.59 -24.22
CA VAL A 360 -8.25 -1.21 -22.83
C VAL A 360 -7.17 -0.27 -22.28
N ASP A 361 -7.51 1.02 -22.28
CA ASP A 361 -6.68 2.09 -21.77
C ASP A 361 -6.76 2.12 -20.23
N ILE A 362 -5.63 1.93 -19.54
CA ILE A 362 -5.47 2.32 -18.14
C ILE A 362 -4.78 3.68 -18.11
N VAL A 363 -5.45 4.66 -17.50
CA VAL A 363 -4.93 6.02 -17.35
C VAL A 363 -4.17 6.17 -16.03
N GLY A 364 -3.22 7.09 -16.03
CA GLY A 364 -2.44 7.47 -14.85
C GLY A 364 -2.22 8.97 -14.81
N TYR A 365 -1.21 9.37 -14.03
CA TYR A 365 -0.85 10.76 -13.82
C TYR A 365 0.58 11.00 -14.30
N ASP A 366 0.85 12.19 -14.84
CA ASP A 366 2.20 12.72 -14.94
C ASP A 366 2.39 13.71 -13.79
N LEU A 367 3.57 13.76 -13.20
CA LEU A 367 3.90 14.80 -12.22
C LEU A 367 4.43 16.03 -12.97
N PRO A 368 4.13 17.26 -12.50
CA PRO A 368 4.81 18.45 -12.99
C PRO A 368 6.33 18.24 -12.92
N LEU A 369 7.04 18.61 -13.98
CA LEU A 369 8.48 18.79 -13.89
C LEU A 369 8.71 19.87 -12.84
N ALA A 370 9.49 19.58 -11.80
CA ALA A 370 9.66 20.48 -10.68
C ALA A 370 10.17 21.84 -11.20
N VAL A 371 9.34 22.88 -11.09
CA VAL A 371 9.72 24.27 -11.35
C VAL A 371 10.51 24.81 -10.15
N SER A 372 11.48 24.02 -9.71
CA SER A 372 12.56 24.44 -8.83
C SER A 372 13.71 24.88 -9.72
N SER A 373 14.16 26.11 -9.56
CA SER A 373 15.32 26.70 -10.26
C SER A 373 16.67 26.01 -9.98
N SER A 374 16.63 24.85 -9.33
CA SER A 374 17.75 24.01 -8.87
C SER A 374 17.80 22.63 -9.53
N GLY A 375 16.85 22.28 -10.41
CA GLY A 375 16.83 20.97 -11.09
C GLY A 375 16.59 19.78 -10.16
N ALA A 376 15.95 19.98 -9.00
CA ALA A 376 15.66 18.93 -8.04
C ALA A 376 14.67 17.89 -8.60
N PRO A 377 14.78 16.59 -8.21
CA PRO A 377 13.79 15.58 -8.58
C PRO A 377 12.42 15.90 -7.96
N PRO A 378 11.31 15.43 -8.57
CA PRO A 378 9.98 15.59 -8.00
C PRO A 378 9.88 14.93 -6.62
N ASP A 379 9.08 15.55 -5.73
CA ASP A 379 8.84 15.08 -4.35
C ASP A 379 8.58 13.56 -4.32
N GLU A 380 9.41 12.81 -3.57
CA GLU A 380 9.28 11.34 -3.49
C GLU A 380 7.89 10.96 -2.95
N ARG A 381 7.28 11.76 -2.08
CA ARG A 381 5.91 11.54 -1.58
C ARG A 381 4.90 11.53 -2.73
N CYS A 382 5.02 12.50 -3.65
CA CYS A 382 4.17 12.61 -4.84
C CYS A 382 4.45 11.50 -5.85
N LEU A 383 5.72 11.11 -6.02
CA LEU A 383 6.11 9.96 -6.84
C LEU A 383 5.47 8.67 -6.30
N LYS A 384 5.52 8.41 -4.99
CA LYS A 384 4.88 7.24 -4.37
C LYS A 384 3.36 7.28 -4.45
N LEU A 385 2.76 8.46 -4.26
CA LEU A 385 1.32 8.67 -4.36
C LEU A 385 0.77 8.24 -5.73
N ALA A 386 1.46 8.62 -6.82
CA ALA A 386 1.06 8.29 -8.19
C ALA A 386 1.57 6.92 -8.71
N MET A 387 2.46 6.23 -7.98
CA MET A 387 3.14 5.03 -8.47
C MET A 387 2.18 3.84 -8.65
N PRO A 388 2.07 3.25 -9.86
CA PRO A 388 1.27 2.06 -10.09
C PRO A 388 1.83 0.83 -9.38
N GLU A 389 0.94 -0.12 -9.09
CA GLU A 389 1.19 -1.37 -8.35
C GLU A 389 2.46 -2.13 -8.75
N VAL A 390 2.67 -2.35 -10.05
CA VAL A 390 3.76 -3.23 -10.54
C VAL A 390 5.12 -2.59 -10.27
N GLN A 391 5.24 -1.29 -10.55
CA GLN A 391 6.42 -0.49 -10.22
C GLN A 391 6.63 -0.41 -8.71
N TYR A 392 5.56 -0.16 -7.95
CA TYR A 392 5.68 -0.02 -6.50
C TYR A 392 6.10 -1.35 -5.83
N SER A 393 5.51 -2.47 -6.25
CA SER A 393 5.90 -3.81 -5.77
C SER A 393 7.37 -4.12 -6.04
N ARG A 394 7.88 -3.75 -7.23
CA ARG A 394 9.32 -3.88 -7.58
C ARG A 394 10.21 -2.97 -6.73
N TYR A 395 9.81 -1.72 -6.53
CA TYR A 395 10.54 -0.79 -5.66
C TYR A 395 10.60 -1.31 -4.21
N MET A 396 9.47 -1.77 -3.66
CA MET A 396 9.40 -2.33 -2.31
C MET A 396 10.26 -3.59 -2.17
N LEU A 397 10.23 -4.49 -3.17
CA LEU A 397 11.06 -5.70 -3.16
C LEU A 397 12.55 -5.37 -3.20
N ARG A 398 12.96 -4.37 -4.01
CA ARG A 398 14.34 -3.87 -4.04
C ARG A 398 14.74 -3.26 -2.69
N LYS A 399 13.92 -2.38 -2.12
CA LYS A 399 14.17 -1.71 -0.83
C LYS A 399 14.29 -2.71 0.32
N GLN A 400 13.38 -3.68 0.40
CA GLN A 400 13.40 -4.72 1.42
C GLN A 400 14.55 -5.73 1.20
N SER A 401 14.88 -6.09 -0.04
CA SER A 401 16.05 -6.94 -0.34
C SER A 401 17.37 -6.31 0.13
N LEU A 402 17.54 -5.00 -0.05
CA LEU A 402 18.71 -4.28 0.47
C LEU A 402 18.74 -4.27 2.00
N ARG A 403 17.59 -4.04 2.67
CA ARG A 403 17.48 -4.13 4.13
C ARG A 403 17.78 -5.55 4.65
N SER A 404 17.25 -6.57 3.99
CA SER A 404 17.48 -7.99 4.34
C SER A 404 18.95 -8.36 4.22
N ARG A 405 19.62 -8.01 3.11
CA ARG A 405 21.06 -8.29 2.93
C ARG A 405 21.92 -7.58 3.97
N ARG A 406 21.61 -6.32 4.33
CA ARG A 406 22.30 -5.58 5.39
C ARG A 406 22.15 -6.20 6.78
N ARG A 407 21.06 -6.93 7.06
CA ARG A 407 20.88 -7.69 8.31
C ARG A 407 21.68 -8.99 8.35
N VAL A 408 22.00 -9.57 7.20
CA VAL A 408 22.69 -10.87 7.07
C VAL A 408 24.21 -10.73 7.07
N VAL A 409 24.76 -9.58 6.64
CA VAL A 409 26.20 -9.30 6.74
C VAL A 409 26.55 -8.96 8.20
N PRO A 410 27.34 -9.79 8.92
CA PRO A 410 27.80 -9.43 10.26
C PRO A 410 28.78 -8.24 10.16
N HIS A 411 28.86 -7.42 11.22
CA HIS A 411 30.01 -6.54 11.37
C HIS A 411 31.28 -7.40 11.33
N ARG A 412 32.10 -7.21 10.29
CA ARG A 412 33.43 -7.81 10.19
C ARG A 412 34.20 -7.41 11.46
N PRO A 413 34.67 -8.37 12.29
CA PRO A 413 35.43 -8.02 13.47
C PRO A 413 36.62 -7.14 13.05
N LEU A 414 36.83 -6.04 13.77
CA LEU A 414 38.08 -5.29 13.63
C LEU A 414 39.22 -6.29 13.91
N PRO A 415 40.29 -6.30 13.08
CA PRO A 415 41.41 -7.20 13.34
C PRO A 415 41.94 -6.91 14.75
N PRO A 416 42.25 -7.95 15.55
CA PRO A 416 42.71 -7.75 16.92
C PRO A 416 43.95 -6.85 16.88
N ARG A 417 43.92 -5.77 17.67
CA ARG A 417 45.08 -4.90 17.89
C ARG A 417 46.27 -5.80 18.21
N ALA A 418 47.33 -5.71 17.41
CA ALA A 418 48.53 -6.50 17.61
C ALA A 418 49.07 -6.24 19.02
N VAL A 419 48.97 -7.23 19.89
CA VAL A 419 49.62 -7.20 21.21
C VAL A 419 51.11 -7.19 20.94
N ALA A 420 51.79 -6.13 21.39
CA ALA A 420 53.23 -6.01 21.23
C ALA A 420 53.91 -7.20 21.92
N ARG A 421 54.68 -7.98 21.16
CA ARG A 421 55.52 -9.04 21.71
C ARG A 421 56.56 -8.44 22.67
N PRO A 422 56.80 -9.03 23.85
CA PRO A 422 57.94 -8.66 24.67
C PRO A 422 59.25 -8.93 23.91
N ALA A 423 60.27 -8.12 24.15
CA ALA A 423 61.59 -8.30 23.55
C ALA A 423 62.17 -9.66 23.95
N ARG A 424 62.66 -10.44 22.96
CA ARG A 424 63.43 -11.65 23.24
C ARG A 424 64.82 -11.24 23.76
N GLY A 425 65.16 -11.69 24.96
CA GLY A 425 66.52 -11.59 25.48
C GLY A 425 67.51 -12.40 24.62
N LEU A 426 68.77 -11.96 24.60
CA LEU A 426 69.85 -12.64 23.89
C LEU A 426 70.17 -14.01 24.53
N PRO A 427 70.42 -15.07 23.75
CA PRO A 427 71.05 -16.29 24.25
C PRO A 427 72.56 -16.10 24.44
N LEU A 428 73.09 -16.57 25.56
CA LEU A 428 74.53 -16.67 25.82
C LEU A 428 75.17 -17.75 24.92
N ARG A 429 76.43 -17.51 24.52
CA ARG A 429 77.26 -18.47 23.76
C ARG A 429 77.93 -19.49 24.68
N HIS A 430 78.09 -20.73 24.20
CA HIS A 430 79.29 -21.62 24.23
C HIS A 430 78.87 -23.10 24.08
N PRO A 431 79.77 -24.04 23.75
CA PRO A 431 80.78 -24.00 22.68
C PRO A 431 80.64 -25.23 21.72
N THR A 432 81.55 -25.34 20.75
CA THR A 432 81.52 -26.30 19.61
C THR A 432 82.19 -27.66 19.86
N MET A 433 81.83 -28.66 19.03
CA MET A 433 82.58 -29.86 18.54
C MET A 433 81.89 -31.21 18.83
N PRO A 434 82.13 -32.28 18.04
CA PRO A 434 82.30 -32.34 16.58
C PRO A 434 81.40 -33.43 15.92
N LYS A 435 81.55 -33.62 14.61
CA LYS A 435 80.77 -34.57 13.79
C LYS A 435 80.98 -36.03 14.19
N VAL A 436 79.89 -36.79 14.22
CA VAL A 436 79.83 -38.11 13.57
C VAL A 436 78.49 -38.13 12.81
N ALA A 437 78.43 -38.28 11.48
CA ALA A 437 79.52 -38.33 10.50
C ALA A 437 79.89 -36.93 9.94
#